data_AF-A0A9N8EQP4-F1
#
_entry.id   AF-A0A9N8EQP4-F1
#
_cell.length_a   1.000
_cell.length_b   1.000
_cell.length_c   1.000
_cell.angle_alpha   90.00
_cell.angle_beta   90.00
_cell.angle_gamma   90.00
#
_symmetry.space_group_name_H-M   'P 1'
#
loop_
_entity.id
_entity.type
_entity.pdbx_description
1 polymer ?
#
loop_
_entity_poly.entity_id
_entity_poly.type
_entity_poly.pdbx_seq_one_letter_code
_entity_poly.pdbx_strand_id
1 'polypeptide(L)'
;MSADCRRTAGIGDKLKNVVVIMLNNDETNWETHDVMLGLTHFGVNTFSDLMMMEGRDIESLVIPTVGTTAERPLGFSQRRQLLAAICCFHHFCQEQTKSINVTSISFANFQRFRIGRWDPLAEVVLWLTTRAPVSAEAEIEHWNKTVKISRSDYKEFRDKAYWHKWSEDFLLTVKSHRLSHLLQKEYVAENPSLDRSHREWM
;
A
#
# COMPACT_ATOMS: atom_id res chain seq x y z
N MET A 1 5.00 -49.14 -6.96
CA MET A 1 5.50 -48.14 -6.00
C MET A 1 4.63 -46.91 -6.15
N SER A 2 3.71 -46.73 -5.20
CA SER A 2 2.63 -45.76 -5.20
C SER A 2 2.85 -44.84 -4.01
N ALA A 3 3.16 -43.58 -4.28
CA ALA A 3 3.32 -42.47 -3.33
C ALA A 3 3.24 -41.20 -4.19
N ASP A 4 2.52 -40.12 -3.89
CA ASP A 4 1.74 -39.74 -2.72
C ASP A 4 0.82 -38.60 -3.19
N CYS A 5 -0.36 -38.93 -3.73
CA CYS A 5 -1.32 -37.96 -4.29
C CYS A 5 -2.21 -37.38 -3.18
N ARG A 6 -1.60 -36.76 -2.16
CA ARG A 6 -2.31 -36.04 -1.09
C ARG A 6 -1.44 -34.92 -0.53
N ARG A 7 -1.50 -33.74 -1.17
CA ARG A 7 -1.34 -32.39 -0.57
C ARG A 7 -1.26 -31.31 -1.67
N THR A 8 -2.33 -30.52 -1.87
CA THR A 8 -2.32 -29.10 -2.39
C THR A 8 -3.72 -28.54 -2.72
N ALA A 9 -4.80 -28.99 -2.07
CA ALA A 9 -6.17 -28.46 -2.27
C ALA A 9 -6.43 -27.02 -1.76
N GLY A 10 -5.40 -26.17 -1.71
CA GLY A 10 -5.53 -24.75 -1.35
C GLY A 10 -4.53 -23.82 -2.03
N ILE A 11 -3.62 -24.36 -2.86
CA ILE A 11 -2.60 -23.59 -3.58
C ILE A 11 -2.95 -23.47 -5.07
N GLY A 12 -3.53 -24.53 -5.67
CA GLY A 12 -4.10 -24.49 -7.02
C GLY A 12 -5.32 -23.56 -7.13
N ASP A 13 -6.12 -23.45 -6.06
CA ASP A 13 -7.35 -22.64 -6.04
C ASP A 13 -7.10 -21.16 -6.23
N LYS A 14 -5.96 -20.64 -5.74
CA LYS A 14 -5.59 -19.23 -5.87
C LYS A 14 -5.18 -18.88 -7.29
N LEU A 15 -4.43 -19.76 -7.94
CA LEU A 15 -4.03 -19.59 -9.34
C LEU A 15 -5.23 -19.72 -10.28
N LYS A 16 -6.09 -20.71 -10.03
CA LYS A 16 -7.40 -20.84 -10.69
C LYS A 16 -8.22 -19.57 -10.55
N ASN A 17 -8.28 -18.97 -9.37
CA ASN A 17 -9.03 -17.75 -9.13
C ASN A 17 -8.57 -16.57 -10.00
N VAL A 18 -7.25 -16.40 -10.19
CA VAL A 18 -6.71 -15.37 -11.10
C VAL A 18 -7.19 -15.62 -12.53
N VAL A 19 -7.08 -16.86 -13.01
CA VAL A 19 -7.45 -17.19 -14.39
C VAL A 19 -8.96 -17.11 -14.64
N VAL A 20 -9.77 -17.56 -13.69
CA VAL A 20 -11.23 -17.54 -13.82
C VAL A 20 -11.78 -16.13 -13.60
N ILE A 21 -11.40 -15.46 -12.52
CA ILE A 21 -11.95 -14.15 -12.15
C ILE A 21 -11.29 -13.01 -12.92
N MET A 22 -9.97 -12.90 -12.93
CA MET A 22 -9.30 -11.73 -13.50
C MET A 22 -9.17 -11.80 -15.02
N LEU A 23 -8.93 -13.00 -15.57
CA LEU A 23 -8.89 -13.21 -17.02
C LEU A 23 -10.27 -13.51 -17.63
N ASN A 24 -11.33 -13.55 -16.79
CA ASN A 24 -12.72 -13.77 -17.21
C ASN A 24 -12.90 -15.06 -18.05
N ASN A 25 -12.32 -16.15 -17.56
CA ASN A 25 -12.45 -17.46 -18.19
C ASN A 25 -13.54 -18.31 -17.56
N ASP A 26 -14.05 -19.26 -18.35
CA ASP A 26 -14.98 -20.27 -17.87
C ASP A 26 -14.28 -21.17 -16.84
N GLU A 27 -14.94 -21.40 -15.71
CA GLU A 27 -14.45 -22.25 -14.62
C GLU A 27 -14.24 -23.70 -15.08
N THR A 28 -14.95 -24.16 -16.10
CA THR A 28 -14.87 -25.53 -16.60
C THR A 28 -13.63 -25.82 -17.44
N ASN A 29 -13.04 -24.78 -18.07
CA ASN A 29 -11.95 -24.93 -19.04
C ASN A 29 -10.66 -24.20 -18.61
N TRP A 30 -10.49 -23.95 -17.31
CA TRP A 30 -9.35 -23.19 -16.83
C TRP A 30 -8.01 -23.93 -17.01
N GLU A 31 -7.98 -25.26 -16.88
CA GLU A 31 -6.76 -26.09 -17.03
C GLU A 31 -6.26 -26.15 -18.47
N THR A 32 -7.17 -26.06 -19.44
CA THR A 32 -6.86 -26.08 -20.88
C THR A 32 -6.63 -24.69 -21.46
N HIS A 33 -6.78 -23.64 -20.65
CA HIS A 33 -6.58 -22.28 -21.10
C HIS A 33 -5.11 -22.01 -21.42
N ASP A 34 -4.87 -21.32 -22.53
CA ASP A 34 -3.54 -20.97 -23.05
C ASP A 34 -2.60 -20.37 -21.98
N VAL A 35 -3.12 -19.51 -21.10
CA VAL A 35 -2.33 -18.92 -20.01
C VAL A 35 -1.90 -19.99 -18.99
N MET A 36 -2.79 -20.91 -18.62
CA MET A 36 -2.44 -21.98 -17.67
C MET A 36 -1.41 -22.93 -18.27
N LEU A 37 -1.61 -23.33 -19.53
CA LEU A 37 -0.65 -24.17 -20.25
C LEU A 37 0.73 -23.51 -20.35
N GLY A 38 0.77 -22.22 -20.68
CA GLY A 38 2.01 -21.46 -20.74
C GLY A 38 2.70 -21.33 -19.38
N LEU A 39 1.93 -21.04 -18.32
CA LEU A 39 2.47 -20.94 -16.96
C LEU A 39 3.03 -22.28 -16.47
N THR A 40 2.28 -23.38 -16.63
CA THR A 40 2.73 -24.71 -16.23
C THR A 40 3.96 -25.16 -17.02
N HIS A 41 4.01 -24.88 -18.32
CA HIS A 41 5.19 -25.14 -19.14
C HIS A 41 6.42 -24.35 -18.68
N PHE A 42 6.22 -23.09 -18.28
CA PHE A 42 7.27 -22.24 -17.72
C PHE A 42 7.69 -22.62 -16.28
N GLY A 43 7.00 -23.58 -15.65
CA GLY A 43 7.28 -24.05 -14.29
C GLY A 43 6.54 -23.28 -13.18
N VAL A 44 5.61 -22.40 -13.53
CA VAL A 44 4.78 -21.65 -12.59
C VAL A 44 3.58 -22.51 -12.18
N ASN A 45 3.69 -23.11 -10.99
CA ASN A 45 2.69 -24.05 -10.49
C ASN A 45 1.88 -23.49 -9.31
N THR A 46 2.38 -22.44 -8.67
CA THR A 46 1.71 -21.81 -7.53
C THR A 46 1.44 -20.34 -7.78
N PHE A 47 0.47 -19.79 -7.03
CA PHE A 47 0.22 -18.36 -7.02
C PHE A 47 1.46 -17.56 -6.57
N SER A 48 2.28 -18.11 -5.67
CA SER A 48 3.52 -17.45 -5.23
C SER A 48 4.50 -17.31 -6.39
N ASP A 49 4.65 -18.35 -7.21
CA ASP A 49 5.52 -18.34 -8.39
C ASP A 49 5.05 -17.27 -9.39
N LEU A 50 3.73 -17.17 -9.60
CA LEU A 50 3.15 -16.14 -10.48
C LEU A 50 3.45 -14.72 -9.99
N MET A 51 3.46 -14.48 -8.66
CA MET A 51 3.71 -13.15 -8.10
C MET A 51 5.17 -12.70 -8.21
N MET A 52 6.09 -13.63 -8.44
CA MET A 52 7.52 -13.36 -8.64
C MET A 52 7.87 -13.09 -10.11
N MET A 53 6.92 -13.28 -11.03
CA MET A 53 7.15 -13.05 -12.45
C MET A 53 7.25 -11.55 -12.77
N GLU A 54 8.21 -11.21 -13.60
CA GLU A 54 8.37 -9.88 -14.16
C GLU A 54 7.80 -9.80 -15.59
N GLY A 55 7.70 -8.58 -16.13
CA GLY A 55 7.20 -8.37 -17.50
C GLY A 55 7.95 -9.19 -18.56
N ARG A 56 9.27 -9.32 -18.42
CA ARG A 56 10.12 -10.12 -19.31
C ARG A 56 9.76 -11.61 -19.28
N ASP A 57 9.41 -12.14 -18.11
CA ASP A 57 9.07 -13.55 -17.94
C ASP A 57 7.73 -13.84 -18.61
N ILE A 58 6.77 -12.92 -18.46
CA ILE A 58 5.45 -12.99 -19.12
C ILE A 58 5.59 -12.87 -20.65
N GLU A 59 6.51 -12.03 -21.13
CA GLU A 59 6.77 -11.89 -22.57
C GLU A 59 7.36 -13.16 -23.19
N SER A 60 8.15 -13.91 -22.41
CA SER A 60 8.77 -15.18 -22.80
C SER A 60 7.85 -16.39 -22.73
N LEU A 61 6.61 -16.25 -22.23
CA LEU A 61 5.67 -17.35 -22.11
C LEU A 61 5.31 -17.95 -23.48
N VAL A 62 5.52 -19.25 -23.58
CA VAL A 62 5.19 -20.08 -24.74
C VAL A 62 4.20 -21.17 -24.35
N ILE A 63 3.30 -21.48 -25.28
CA ILE A 63 2.27 -22.51 -25.13
C ILE A 63 2.74 -23.74 -25.90
N PRO A 64 2.87 -24.90 -25.25
CA PRO A 64 3.16 -26.15 -25.94
C PRO A 64 1.93 -26.60 -26.74
N THR A 65 2.11 -26.93 -28.01
CA THR A 65 1.02 -27.45 -28.86
C THR A 65 0.90 -28.96 -28.66
N VAL A 66 -0.25 -29.42 -28.17
CA VAL A 66 -0.51 -30.83 -27.87
C VAL A 66 -0.16 -31.73 -29.07
N GLY A 67 0.72 -32.71 -28.86
CA GLY A 67 1.11 -33.70 -29.86
C GLY A 67 2.19 -33.25 -30.85
N THR A 68 2.81 -32.08 -30.65
CA THR A 68 3.92 -31.58 -31.48
C THR A 68 5.02 -30.95 -30.62
N THR A 69 6.22 -30.80 -31.16
CA THR A 69 7.31 -29.98 -30.55
C THR A 69 7.18 -28.50 -30.89
N ALA A 70 6.06 -28.07 -31.50
CA ALA A 70 5.86 -26.69 -31.88
C ALA A 70 5.34 -25.86 -30.70
N GLU A 71 6.04 -24.77 -30.41
CA GLU A 71 5.68 -23.81 -29.38
C GLU A 71 5.17 -22.53 -30.05
N ARG A 72 4.12 -21.94 -29.46
CA ARG A 72 3.61 -20.63 -29.90
C ARG A 72 3.64 -19.62 -28.76
N PRO A 73 3.94 -18.34 -29.03
CA PRO A 73 3.92 -17.32 -28.00
C PRO A 73 2.50 -17.06 -27.50
N LEU A 74 2.37 -16.70 -26.23
CA LEU A 74 1.10 -16.29 -25.65
C LEU A 74 0.54 -15.03 -26.33
N GLY A 75 -0.79 -14.96 -26.50
CA GLY A 75 -1.44 -13.83 -27.16
C GLY A 75 -1.14 -12.50 -26.46
N PHE A 76 -1.03 -11.41 -27.24
CA PHE A 76 -0.73 -10.07 -26.69
C PHE A 76 -1.72 -9.66 -25.58
N SER A 77 -3.02 -9.83 -25.82
CA SER A 77 -4.07 -9.50 -24.86
C SER A 77 -3.92 -10.30 -23.55
N GLN A 78 -3.63 -11.61 -23.66
CA GLN A 78 -3.46 -12.50 -22.51
C GLN A 78 -2.23 -12.11 -21.67
N ARG A 79 -1.09 -11.80 -22.33
CA ARG A 79 0.12 -11.31 -21.66
C ARG A 79 -0.16 -10.01 -20.89
N ARG A 80 -0.86 -9.07 -21.51
CA ARG A 80 -1.22 -7.79 -20.89
C ARG A 80 -2.18 -7.95 -19.72
N GLN A 81 -3.16 -8.85 -19.83
CA GLN A 81 -4.08 -9.13 -18.73
C GLN A 81 -3.38 -9.82 -17.55
N LEU A 82 -2.46 -10.74 -17.81
CA LEU A 82 -1.68 -11.40 -16.77
C LEU A 82 -0.80 -10.40 -16.00
N LEU A 83 -0.11 -9.52 -16.73
CA LEU A 83 0.68 -8.44 -16.15
C LEU A 83 -0.20 -7.51 -15.29
N ALA A 84 -1.37 -7.10 -15.81
CA ALA A 84 -2.31 -6.28 -15.06
C ALA A 84 -2.79 -6.98 -13.77
N ALA A 85 -3.02 -8.30 -13.80
CA ALA A 85 -3.43 -9.09 -12.64
C ALA A 85 -2.34 -9.12 -11.56
N ILE A 86 -1.08 -9.31 -11.95
CA ILE A 86 0.07 -9.26 -11.04
C ILE A 86 0.20 -7.88 -10.40
N CYS A 87 0.19 -6.81 -11.21
CA CYS A 87 0.26 -5.44 -10.70
C CYS A 87 -0.93 -5.10 -9.78
N CYS A 88 -2.12 -5.59 -10.10
CA CYS A 88 -3.32 -5.39 -9.30
C CYS A 88 -3.19 -6.01 -7.90
N PHE A 89 -2.66 -7.23 -7.82
CA PHE A 89 -2.42 -7.88 -6.53
C PHE A 89 -1.42 -7.11 -5.67
N HIS A 90 -0.29 -6.72 -6.25
CA HIS A 90 0.74 -5.94 -5.54
C HIS A 90 0.18 -4.60 -5.07
N HIS A 91 -0.62 -3.92 -5.89
CA HIS A 91 -1.26 -2.67 -5.55
C HIS A 91 -2.18 -2.79 -4.33
N PHE A 92 -3.07 -3.79 -4.30
CA PHE A 92 -3.95 -3.99 -3.15
C PHE A 92 -3.22 -4.45 -1.89
N CYS A 93 -2.11 -5.17 -2.02
CA CYS A 93 -1.25 -5.48 -0.88
C CYS A 93 -0.61 -4.21 -0.29
N GLN A 94 -0.18 -3.28 -1.15
CA GLN A 94 0.37 -1.99 -0.73
C GLN A 94 -0.68 -1.12 -0.04
N GLU A 95 -1.91 -1.02 -0.57
CA GLU A 95 -2.98 -0.24 0.05
C GLU A 95 -3.33 -0.73 1.46
N GLN A 96 -3.25 -2.03 1.70
CA GLN A 96 -3.57 -2.62 3.01
C GLN A 96 -2.34 -2.83 3.90
N THR A 97 -1.14 -2.48 3.43
CA THR A 97 0.15 -2.74 4.11
C THR A 97 0.32 -4.19 4.58
N LYS A 98 -0.31 -5.14 3.89
CA LYS A 98 -0.28 -6.57 4.22
C LYS A 98 -0.55 -7.41 2.97
N SER A 99 -0.11 -8.66 3.00
CA SER A 99 -0.52 -9.62 1.97
C SER A 99 -2.04 -9.86 2.08
N ILE A 100 -2.74 -9.69 0.96
CA ILE A 100 -4.16 -9.97 0.87
C ILE A 100 -4.42 -11.34 0.25
N ASN A 101 -5.59 -11.92 0.52
CA ASN A 101 -5.99 -13.13 -0.18
C ASN A 101 -6.45 -12.77 -1.60
N VAL A 102 -5.84 -13.34 -2.63
CA VAL A 102 -6.19 -13.06 -4.04
C VAL A 102 -7.68 -13.31 -4.33
N THR A 103 -8.29 -14.29 -3.66
CA THR A 103 -9.71 -14.62 -3.84
C THR A 103 -10.66 -13.52 -3.34
N SER A 104 -10.15 -12.52 -2.60
CA SER A 104 -10.92 -11.36 -2.16
C SER A 104 -11.01 -10.26 -3.23
N ILE A 105 -10.20 -10.34 -4.29
CA ILE A 105 -10.21 -9.37 -5.38
C ILE A 105 -11.35 -9.75 -6.33
N SER A 106 -12.42 -8.96 -6.33
CA SER A 106 -13.52 -9.13 -7.29
C SER A 106 -13.11 -8.68 -8.69
N PHE A 107 -13.76 -9.25 -9.71
CA PHE A 107 -13.58 -8.80 -11.10
C PHE A 107 -13.85 -7.29 -11.25
N ALA A 108 -14.85 -6.75 -10.54
CA ALA A 108 -15.15 -5.32 -10.57
C ALA A 108 -13.99 -4.45 -10.04
N ASN A 109 -13.33 -4.89 -8.96
CA ASN A 109 -12.16 -4.19 -8.42
C ASN A 109 -10.96 -4.28 -9.38
N PHE A 110 -10.75 -5.44 -9.98
CA PHE A 110 -9.75 -5.62 -11.02
C PHE A 110 -10.00 -4.70 -12.24
N GLN A 111 -11.25 -4.60 -12.71
CA GLN A 111 -11.61 -3.71 -13.81
C GLN A 111 -11.38 -2.24 -13.48
N ARG A 112 -11.74 -1.81 -12.26
CA ARG A 112 -11.47 -0.44 -11.79
C ARG A 112 -9.98 -0.12 -11.78
N PHE A 113 -9.16 -1.04 -11.27
CA PHE A 113 -7.70 -0.91 -11.31
C PHE A 113 -7.20 -0.79 -12.76
N ARG A 114 -7.64 -1.69 -13.64
CA ARG A 114 -7.22 -1.75 -15.04
C ARG A 114 -7.55 -0.48 -15.83
N ILE A 115 -8.69 0.15 -15.56
CA ILE A 115 -9.14 1.36 -16.27
C ILE A 115 -8.53 2.63 -15.68
N GLY A 116 -8.40 2.70 -14.35
CA GLY A 116 -8.08 3.96 -13.65
C GLY A 116 -6.64 4.11 -13.18
N ARG A 117 -5.89 3.02 -12.99
CA ARG A 117 -4.57 3.06 -12.33
C ARG A 117 -3.48 2.27 -13.03
N TRP A 118 -3.84 1.29 -13.85
CA TRP A 118 -2.86 0.44 -14.52
C TRP A 118 -2.17 1.18 -15.68
N ASP A 119 -0.84 1.23 -15.64
CA ASP A 119 0.01 1.68 -16.74
C ASP A 119 0.73 0.47 -17.38
N PRO A 120 0.50 0.17 -18.67
CA PRO A 120 1.17 -0.92 -19.37
C PRO A 120 2.68 -0.75 -19.57
N LEU A 121 3.21 0.47 -19.44
CA LEU A 121 4.64 0.76 -19.61
C LEU A 121 5.39 0.82 -18.28
N ALA A 122 4.67 0.90 -17.17
CA ALA A 122 5.28 0.91 -15.85
C ALA A 122 5.85 -0.47 -15.48
N GLU A 123 6.99 -0.46 -14.80
CA GLU A 123 7.60 -1.66 -14.23
C GLU A 123 6.72 -2.26 -13.11
N VAL A 124 6.78 -3.58 -12.94
CA VAL A 124 6.05 -4.27 -11.88
C VAL A 124 6.69 -3.95 -10.52
N VAL A 125 6.04 -3.11 -9.73
CA VAL A 125 6.47 -2.81 -8.36
C VAL A 125 5.93 -3.88 -7.42
N LEU A 126 6.81 -4.77 -6.94
CA LEU A 126 6.44 -5.78 -5.95
C LEU A 126 6.09 -5.12 -4.60
N TRP A 127 5.05 -5.61 -3.92
CA TRP A 127 4.61 -5.03 -2.63
C TRP A 127 5.66 -5.16 -1.51
N LEU A 128 6.55 -6.14 -1.62
CA LEU A 128 7.63 -6.40 -0.66
C LEU A 128 8.82 -5.45 -0.81
N THR A 129 9.01 -4.82 -1.97
CA THR A 129 10.31 -4.20 -2.28
C THR A 129 10.42 -2.74 -1.85
N THR A 130 9.34 -1.95 -1.82
CA THR A 130 9.49 -0.53 -1.46
C THR A 130 8.20 0.11 -0.97
N ARG A 131 7.95 -0.09 0.33
CA ARG A 131 7.80 1.07 1.21
C ARG A 131 8.55 0.69 2.47
N ALA A 132 9.83 1.05 2.56
CA ALA A 132 10.29 1.46 3.88
C ALA A 132 9.24 2.51 4.28
N PRO A 133 8.40 2.26 5.29
CA PRO A 133 7.50 3.31 5.73
C PRO A 133 8.42 4.49 5.95
N VAL A 134 8.21 5.59 5.23
CA VAL A 134 8.64 6.86 5.78
C VAL A 134 7.87 6.86 7.08
N SER A 135 8.57 6.54 8.17
CA SER A 135 7.88 6.29 9.43
C SER A 135 7.08 7.55 9.71
N ALA A 136 5.96 7.45 10.43
CA ALA A 136 5.18 8.64 10.74
C ALA A 136 6.10 9.76 11.29
N GLU A 137 7.15 9.37 12.02
CA GLU A 137 8.22 10.22 12.52
C GLU A 137 9.06 10.87 11.40
N ALA A 138 9.40 10.18 10.32
CA ALA A 138 10.13 10.74 9.18
C ALA A 138 9.26 11.68 8.32
N GLU A 139 7.95 11.42 8.19
CA GLU A 139 7.01 12.35 7.54
C GLU A 139 6.81 13.60 8.40
N ILE A 140 6.66 13.43 9.73
CA ILE A 140 6.61 14.52 10.70
C ILE A 140 7.92 15.32 10.70
N GLU A 141 9.07 14.66 10.64
CA GLU A 141 10.38 15.33 10.59
C GLU A 141 10.55 16.12 9.29
N HIS A 142 10.12 15.56 8.15
CA HIS A 142 10.12 16.27 6.88
C HIS A 142 9.18 17.48 6.90
N TRP A 143 7.98 17.32 7.47
CA TRP A 143 7.03 18.41 7.67
C TRP A 143 7.60 19.49 8.59
N ASN A 144 8.19 19.13 9.72
CA ASN A 144 8.84 20.08 10.65
C ASN A 144 10.03 20.82 10.00
N LYS A 145 10.80 20.16 9.12
CA LYS A 145 11.87 20.82 8.35
C LYS A 145 11.32 21.80 7.32
N THR A 146 10.16 21.50 6.74
CA THR A 146 9.53 22.31 5.69
C THR A 146 8.75 23.49 6.27
N VAL A 147 8.02 23.26 7.36
CA VAL A 147 7.29 24.28 8.13
C VAL A 147 8.24 24.88 9.16
N LYS A 148 9.15 25.73 8.69
CA LYS A 148 10.03 26.47 9.59
C LYS A 148 9.24 27.58 10.27
N ILE A 149 8.75 27.31 11.48
CA ILE A 149 8.15 28.33 12.34
C ILE A 149 9.23 29.35 12.70
N SER A 150 9.24 30.50 12.04
CA SER A 150 10.20 31.56 12.34
C SER A 150 9.59 32.58 13.29
N ARG A 151 10.36 32.99 14.31
CA ARG A 151 9.97 34.10 15.20
C ARG A 151 9.70 35.40 14.44
N SER A 152 10.26 35.56 13.23
CA SER A 152 10.01 36.71 12.37
C SER A 152 8.58 36.81 11.84
N ASP A 153 7.86 35.69 11.80
CA ASP A 153 6.54 35.59 11.17
C ASP A 153 5.43 36.06 12.12
N TYR A 154 5.74 36.14 13.41
CA TYR A 154 4.86 36.62 14.47
C TYR A 154 5.17 38.08 14.79
N LYS A 155 4.34 39.00 14.27
CA LYS A 155 4.53 40.45 14.43
C LYS A 155 4.41 40.88 15.89
N GLU A 156 3.59 40.16 16.66
CA GLU A 156 3.29 40.35 18.08
C GLU A 156 4.53 40.17 18.97
N PHE A 157 5.46 39.30 18.55
CA PHE A 157 6.71 39.05 19.28
C PHE A 157 7.89 39.89 18.78
N ARG A 158 7.73 40.58 17.63
CA ARG A 158 8.76 41.43 17.03
C ARG A 158 8.59 42.90 17.40
N ASP A 159 7.36 43.39 17.39
CA ASP A 159 7.05 44.81 17.56
C ASP A 159 6.44 45.08 18.94
N LYS A 160 7.11 45.94 19.71
CA LYS A 160 6.68 46.35 21.05
C LYS A 160 5.28 46.99 21.05
N ALA A 161 4.84 47.58 19.94
CA ALA A 161 3.50 48.15 19.83
C ALA A 161 2.40 47.07 19.95
N TYR A 162 2.66 45.86 19.46
CA TYR A 162 1.71 44.74 19.50
C TYR A 162 1.89 43.87 20.75
N TRP A 163 3.04 43.95 21.42
CA TRP A 163 3.32 43.23 22.66
C TRP A 163 2.29 43.51 23.75
N HIS A 164 1.88 44.77 23.94
CA HIS A 164 0.93 45.14 24.99
C HIS A 164 -0.42 44.43 24.80
N LYS A 165 -0.97 44.49 23.58
CA LYS A 165 -2.24 43.82 23.25
C LYS A 165 -2.13 42.31 23.40
N TRP A 166 -1.07 41.70 22.86
CA TRP A 166 -0.84 40.26 23.01
C TRP A 166 -0.73 39.84 24.48
N SER A 167 -0.02 40.62 25.30
CA SER A 167 0.15 40.32 26.73
C SER A 167 -1.17 40.42 27.52
N GLU A 168 -2.02 41.39 27.19
CA GLU A 168 -3.35 41.51 27.79
C GLU A 168 -4.27 40.37 27.39
N ASP A 169 -4.32 40.04 26.09
CA ASP A 169 -5.11 38.93 25.56
C ASP A 169 -4.65 37.58 26.14
N PHE A 170 -3.33 37.37 26.24
CA PHE A 170 -2.75 36.18 26.86
C PHE A 170 -3.12 36.07 28.34
N LEU A 171 -2.95 37.16 29.11
CA LEU A 171 -3.32 37.18 30.52
C LEU A 171 -4.84 36.97 30.73
N LEU A 172 -5.66 37.50 29.83
CA LEU A 172 -7.11 37.31 29.86
C LEU A 172 -7.49 35.84 29.61
N THR A 173 -6.90 35.20 28.60
CA THR A 173 -7.11 33.77 28.31
C THR A 173 -6.65 32.88 29.47
N VAL A 174 -5.49 33.16 30.06
CA VAL A 174 -5.00 32.40 31.22
C VAL A 174 -5.95 32.55 32.41
N LYS A 175 -6.47 33.76 32.64
CA LYS A 175 -7.45 34.01 33.71
C LYS A 175 -8.79 33.33 33.45
N SER A 176 -9.31 33.36 32.22
CA SER A 176 -10.60 32.76 31.88
C SER A 176 -10.58 31.24 32.07
N HIS A 177 -9.45 30.60 31.75
CA HIS A 177 -9.25 29.16 31.94
C HIS A 177 -8.81 28.79 33.37
N ARG A 178 -8.73 29.75 34.29
CA ARG A 178 -8.29 29.55 35.69
C ARG A 178 -6.87 28.97 35.81
N LEU A 179 -6.01 29.29 34.85
CA LEU A 179 -4.62 28.82 34.76
C LEU A 179 -3.59 29.82 35.29
N SER A 180 -4.03 30.85 36.04
CA SER A 180 -3.14 31.92 36.53
C SER A 180 -2.00 31.42 37.43
N HIS A 181 -2.14 30.24 38.04
CA HIS A 181 -1.09 29.59 38.82
C HIS A 181 0.15 29.23 37.96
N LEU A 182 -0.02 28.98 36.66
CA LEU A 182 1.09 28.64 35.75
C LEU A 182 2.02 29.83 35.46
N LEU A 183 1.59 31.07 35.73
CA LEU A 183 2.40 32.28 35.54
C LEU A 183 3.25 32.62 36.76
N GLN A 184 3.02 31.96 37.88
CA GLN A 184 3.75 32.19 39.13
C GLN A 184 5.00 31.32 39.14
N LYS A 185 6.17 31.95 39.29
CA LYS A 185 7.47 31.26 39.23
C LYS A 185 7.67 30.34 40.44
N GLU A 186 7.06 30.67 41.57
CA GLU A 186 7.17 29.96 42.85
C GLU A 186 6.00 28.99 43.11
N TYR A 187 5.12 28.74 42.14
CA TYR A 187 3.99 27.84 42.33
C TYR A 187 4.43 26.38 42.43
N VAL A 188 4.02 25.71 43.51
CA VAL A 188 4.22 24.27 43.72
C VAL A 188 2.88 23.57 43.50
N ALA A 189 2.83 22.70 42.50
CA ALA A 189 1.60 21.99 42.16
C ALA A 189 1.25 20.94 43.21
N GLU A 190 0.01 20.99 43.72
CA GLU A 190 -0.54 19.96 44.60
C GLU A 190 -0.75 18.62 43.87
N ASN A 191 -1.07 18.67 42.57
CA ASN A 191 -1.19 17.50 41.71
C ASN A 191 -0.27 17.64 40.47
N PRO A 192 0.89 16.97 40.46
CA PRO A 192 1.85 17.05 39.36
C PRO A 192 1.32 16.54 38.01
N SER A 193 0.38 15.58 38.01
CA SER A 193 -0.18 15.05 36.76
C SER A 193 -1.13 16.04 36.11
N LEU A 194 -1.95 16.72 36.92
CA LEU A 194 -2.87 17.74 36.43
C LEU A 194 -2.13 18.99 35.95
N ASP A 195 -1.09 19.42 36.69
CA ASP A 195 -0.24 20.55 36.29
C ASP A 195 0.46 20.29 34.94
N ARG A 196 0.91 19.05 34.70
CA ARG A 196 1.47 18.67 33.39
C ARG A 196 0.46 18.84 32.26
N SER A 197 -0.76 18.34 32.42
CA SER A 197 -1.82 18.50 31.41
C SER A 197 -2.19 19.97 31.19
N HIS A 198 -2.19 20.80 32.26
CA HIS A 198 -2.40 22.24 32.11
C HIS A 198 -1.28 22.95 31.36
N ARG A 199 -0.02 22.49 31.49
CA ARG A 199 1.13 23.01 30.72
C ARG A 199 1.12 22.58 29.26
N GLU A 200 0.65 21.37 28.98
CA GLU A 200 0.50 20.87 27.59
C GLU A 200 -0.66 21.57 26.85
N TRP A 201 -1.63 22.11 27.59
CA TRP A 201 -2.74 22.89 27.05
C TRP A 201 -2.36 24.33 26.65
N MET A 202 -1.29 24.89 27.22
CA MET A 202 -0.77 26.23 26.86
C MET A 202 0.24 26.16 25.72
#